data_AF-A0A961LYD0-F1
#
_entry.id   AF-A0A961LYD0-F1
#
_cell.length_a   1.000
_cell.length_b   1.000
_cell.length_c   1.000
_cell.angle_alpha   90.00
_cell.angle_beta   90.00
_cell.angle_gamma   90.00
#
_symmetry.space_group_name_H-M   'P 1'
#
loop_
_entity.id
_entity.type
_entity.pdbx_description
1 polymer ?
#
loop_
_entity_poly.entity_id
_entity_poly.type
_entity_poly.pdbx_seq_one_letter_code
_entity_poly.pdbx_strand_id
1 'polypeptide(L)'
;MSFAGAMLVAMAIDAALGWPDALYRRIGHPVTWIGGLIAALEQRLNRGPARRLKGVLTALMVIGLTGGLAVLIAALLPGGWTGTLAAGVLAWPLVAIRSMHQHVAAVAAPLTSGDLPGARQAVSMIVGRDPARLDTAGVARAAVESLAENTSDGIVAPLFWGVVAGLPGIAAYKAINTLDS
;
A
#
# COMPACT_ATOMS: atom_id res chain seq x y z
N MET A 1 13.43 15.25 14.60
CA MET A 1 13.31 14.14 13.63
C MET A 1 12.81 14.73 12.33
N SER A 2 13.41 14.41 11.19
CA SER A 2 12.98 14.94 9.89
C SER A 2 11.98 13.98 9.24
N PHE A 3 10.73 14.40 9.05
CA PHE A 3 9.72 13.55 8.39
C PHE A 3 10.09 13.30 6.92
N ALA A 4 10.53 14.33 6.21
CA ALA A 4 11.05 14.18 4.85
C ALA A 4 12.25 13.24 4.78
N GLY A 5 13.18 13.34 5.74
CA GLY A 5 14.32 12.42 5.83
C GLY A 5 13.90 10.97 6.04
N ALA A 6 12.90 10.73 6.90
CA ALA A 6 12.34 9.40 7.12
C ALA A 6 11.69 8.83 5.86
N MET A 7 10.96 9.66 5.09
CA MET A 7 10.35 9.24 3.83
C MET A 7 11.38 8.90 2.77
N LEU A 8 12.48 9.66 2.67
CA LEU A 8 13.59 9.33 1.77
C LEU A 8 14.23 7.98 2.12
N VAL A 9 14.40 7.69 3.41
CA VAL A 9 14.89 6.40 3.89
C VAL A 9 13.92 5.28 3.52
N ALA A 10 12.62 5.46 3.77
CA ALA A 10 11.58 4.50 3.40
C ALA A 10 11.59 4.18 1.90
N MET A 11 11.68 5.21 1.05
CA MET A 11 11.77 5.06 -0.40
C MET A 11 13.04 4.30 -0.83
N ALA A 12 14.19 4.65 -0.25
CA ALA A 12 15.46 4.01 -0.59
C ALA A 12 15.47 2.53 -0.21
N ILE A 13 14.96 2.19 0.97
CA ILE A 13 14.84 0.80 1.42
C ILE A 13 13.85 0.06 0.50
N ASP A 14 12.73 0.66 0.12
CA ASP A 14 11.75 0.00 -0.75
C ASP A 14 12.28 -0.27 -2.15
N ALA A 15 12.88 0.73 -2.78
CA ALA A 15 13.49 0.56 -4.08
C ALA A 15 14.57 -0.54 -4.06
N ALA A 16 15.37 -0.62 -2.99
CA ALA A 16 16.48 -1.56 -2.88
C ALA A 16 16.06 -2.99 -2.49
N LEU A 17 15.07 -3.14 -1.62
CA LEU A 17 14.72 -4.43 -1.01
C LEU A 17 13.30 -4.88 -1.33
N GLY A 18 12.33 -3.96 -1.36
CA GLY A 18 10.91 -4.29 -1.32
C GLY A 18 10.56 -5.15 -0.10
N TRP A 19 9.28 -5.49 0.11
CA TRP A 19 8.95 -6.37 1.23
C TRP A 19 9.45 -7.80 1.01
N PRO A 20 10.43 -8.32 1.79
CA PRO A 20 11.04 -9.61 1.46
C PRO A 20 10.11 -10.80 1.72
N ASP A 21 10.09 -11.78 0.82
CA ASP A 21 9.24 -12.98 0.95
C ASP A 21 9.49 -13.78 2.24
N ALA A 22 10.73 -13.79 2.72
CA ALA A 22 11.08 -14.43 3.99
C ALA A 22 10.42 -13.72 5.19
N LEU A 23 10.28 -12.40 5.12
CA LEU A 23 9.60 -11.60 6.14
C LEU A 23 8.09 -11.78 6.03
N TYR A 24 7.55 -11.74 4.80
CA TYR A 24 6.14 -12.00 4.53
C TYR A 24 5.69 -13.36 5.07
N ARG A 25 6.45 -14.43 4.84
CA ARG A 25 6.11 -15.78 5.35
C ARG A 25 6.15 -15.89 6.87
N ARG A 26 6.93 -15.06 7.56
CA ARG A 26 7.09 -15.12 9.03
C ARG A 26 6.03 -14.30 9.75
N ILE A 27 5.79 -13.08 9.29
CA ILE A 27 4.93 -12.11 10.01
C ILE A 27 3.82 -11.53 9.14
N GLY A 28 3.76 -11.82 7.84
CA GLY A 28 2.88 -11.16 6.89
C GLY A 28 3.39 -9.78 6.50
N HIS A 29 2.47 -8.88 6.15
CA HIS A 29 2.75 -7.49 5.80
C HIS A 29 1.86 -6.56 6.64
N PRO A 30 2.33 -5.37 7.09
CA PRO A 30 1.51 -4.46 7.87
C PRO A 30 0.15 -4.13 7.25
N VAL A 31 0.11 -3.92 5.94
CA VAL A 31 -1.15 -3.71 5.18
C VAL A 31 -2.09 -4.93 5.27
N THR A 32 -1.57 -6.17 5.26
CA THR A 32 -2.41 -7.37 5.43
C THR A 32 -2.98 -7.49 6.84
N TRP A 33 -2.31 -6.95 7.86
CA TRP A 33 -2.86 -6.90 9.22
C TRP A 33 -4.03 -5.92 9.30
N ILE A 34 -3.91 -4.76 8.64
CA ILE A 34 -5.00 -3.78 8.51
C ILE A 34 -6.18 -4.45 7.77
N GLY A 35 -5.93 -5.12 6.65
CA GLY A 35 -6.96 -5.86 5.91
C GLY A 35 -7.64 -6.95 6.75
N GLY A 36 -6.87 -7.69 7.55
CA GLY A 36 -7.41 -8.68 8.49
C GLY A 36 -8.31 -8.07 9.57
N LEU A 37 -7.94 -6.90 10.11
CA LEU A 37 -8.77 -6.15 11.05
C LEU A 37 -10.07 -5.67 10.38
N ILE A 38 -9.98 -5.13 9.16
CA ILE A 38 -11.16 -4.69 8.39
C ILE A 38 -12.10 -5.87 8.16
N ALA A 39 -11.59 -7.00 7.68
CA ALA A 39 -12.39 -8.19 7.42
C ALA A 39 -13.08 -8.71 8.70
N ALA A 40 -12.38 -8.73 9.83
CA ALA A 40 -12.95 -9.14 11.12
C ALA A 40 -14.07 -8.19 11.58
N LEU A 41 -13.89 -6.88 11.42
CA LEU A 41 -14.90 -5.88 11.76
C LEU A 41 -16.09 -5.94 10.80
N GLU A 42 -15.84 -6.13 9.50
CA GLU A 42 -16.89 -6.26 8.51
C GLU A 42 -17.77 -7.48 8.78
N GLN A 43 -17.18 -8.66 9.02
CA GLN A 43 -17.93 -9.88 9.33
C GLN A 43 -18.82 -9.73 10.58
N ARG A 44 -18.39 -8.93 11.56
CA ARG A 44 -19.13 -8.69 12.81
C ARG A 44 -20.16 -7.57 12.70
N LEU A 45 -19.81 -6.47 12.04
CA LEU A 45 -20.57 -5.21 12.07
C LEU A 45 -21.39 -4.98 10.79
N ASN A 46 -21.03 -5.54 9.64
CA ASN A 46 -21.74 -5.32 8.37
C ASN A 46 -23.02 -6.16 8.22
N ARG A 47 -23.80 -6.31 9.30
CA ARG A 47 -25.03 -7.12 9.35
C ARG A 47 -26.16 -6.37 10.07
N GLY A 48 -27.41 -6.71 9.74
CA GLY A 48 -28.61 -6.15 10.37
C GLY A 48 -28.85 -4.66 10.07
N PRO A 49 -29.63 -3.94 10.90
CA PRO A 49 -29.95 -2.53 10.68
C PRO A 49 -28.73 -1.61 10.91
N ALA A 50 -28.85 -0.36 10.43
CA ALA A 50 -27.84 0.70 10.60
C ALA A 50 -26.45 0.40 9.99
N ARG A 51 -26.38 -0.34 8.87
CA ARG A 51 -25.11 -0.72 8.21
C ARG A 51 -24.19 0.47 7.91
N ARG A 52 -24.74 1.61 7.51
CA ARG A 52 -23.95 2.83 7.25
C ARG A 52 -23.24 3.34 8.51
N LEU A 53 -23.95 3.45 9.63
CA LEU A 53 -23.35 3.87 10.90
C LEU A 53 -22.27 2.89 11.36
N LYS A 54 -22.51 1.59 11.21
CA LYS A 54 -21.53 0.55 11.53
C LYS A 54 -20.30 0.62 10.63
N GLY A 55 -20.46 0.94 9.34
CA GLY A 55 -19.36 1.20 8.41
C GLY A 55 -18.52 2.41 8.82
N VAL A 56 -19.17 3.52 9.20
CA VAL A 56 -18.47 4.70 9.75
C VAL A 56 -17.69 4.34 11.01
N LEU A 57 -18.30 3.59 11.93
CA LEU A 57 -17.62 3.13 13.15
C LEU A 57 -16.42 2.25 12.81
N THR A 58 -16.54 1.29 11.89
CA THR A 58 -15.43 0.45 11.42
C THR A 58 -14.29 1.32 10.87
N ALA A 59 -14.61 2.28 10.00
CA ALA A 59 -13.59 3.17 9.42
C ALA A 59 -12.86 3.97 10.51
N LEU A 60 -13.60 4.60 11.43
CA LEU A 60 -13.03 5.35 12.54
C LEU A 60 -12.17 4.47 13.47
N MET A 61 -12.59 3.24 13.74
CA MET A 61 -11.82 2.30 14.56
C MET A 61 -10.52 1.90 13.86
N VAL A 62 -10.56 1.53 12.58
CA VAL A 62 -9.37 1.09 11.83
C VAL A 62 -8.36 2.23 11.68
N ILE A 63 -8.83 3.42 11.30
CA ILE A 63 -7.99 4.61 11.17
C ILE A 63 -7.43 5.02 12.53
N GLY A 64 -8.29 5.07 13.56
CA GLY A 64 -7.91 5.47 14.92
C GLY A 64 -6.92 4.50 15.57
N LEU A 65 -7.11 3.19 15.42
CA LEU A 65 -6.18 2.19 15.95
C LEU A 65 -4.83 2.24 15.22
N THR A 66 -4.84 2.29 13.89
CA THR A 66 -3.61 2.29 13.09
C THR A 66 -2.83 3.58 13.29
N GLY A 67 -3.49 4.74 13.17
CA GLY A 67 -2.88 6.04 13.39
C GLY A 67 -2.47 6.25 14.85
N GLY A 68 -3.31 5.85 15.81
CA GLY A 68 -3.01 5.95 17.24
C GLY A 68 -1.81 5.10 17.66
N LEU A 69 -1.70 3.87 17.17
CA LEU A 69 -0.52 3.04 17.39
C LEU A 69 0.74 3.69 16.79
N ALA A 70 0.64 4.26 15.59
CA ALA A 70 1.74 4.97 14.96
C ALA A 70 2.15 6.24 15.75
N VAL A 71 1.22 6.95 16.38
CA VAL A 71 1.51 8.07 17.30
C VAL A 71 2.29 7.58 18.51
N LEU A 72 1.85 6.49 19.15
CA LEU A 72 2.54 5.91 20.30
C LEU A 72 3.96 5.47 19.93
N ILE A 73 4.13 4.79 18.80
CA ILE A 73 5.46 4.39 18.30
C ILE A 73 6.33 5.62 18.03
N ALA A 74 5.80 6.63 17.34
CA ALA A 74 6.54 7.84 17.01
C ALA A 74 7.00 8.61 18.27
N ALA A 75 6.19 8.61 19.33
CA ALA A 75 6.53 9.25 20.61
C ALA A 75 7.67 8.54 21.36
N LEU A 76 7.91 7.26 21.07
CA LEU A 76 8.99 6.47 21.67
C LEU A 76 10.31 6.55 20.87
N LEU A 77 10.30 7.16 19.68
CA LEU A 77 11.51 7.26 18.86
C LEU A 77 12.47 8.33 19.41
N PRO A 78 13.78 8.09 19.33
CA PRO A 78 14.77 9.09 19.74
C PRO A 78 14.72 10.34 18.84
N GLY A 79 15.24 11.45 19.34
CA GLY A 79 15.44 12.66 18.53
C GLY A 79 16.51 12.50 17.45
N GLY A 80 16.71 13.55 16.64
CA GLY A 80 17.82 13.63 15.69
C GLY A 80 17.77 12.64 14.52
N TRP A 81 18.95 12.21 14.06
CA TRP A 81 19.12 11.37 12.88
C TRP A 81 18.75 9.90 13.14
N THR A 82 19.01 9.38 14.34
CA THR A 82 18.66 8.01 14.73
C THR A 82 17.14 7.80 14.68
N GLY A 83 16.36 8.75 15.21
CA GLY A 83 14.91 8.72 15.10
C GLY A 83 14.43 8.80 13.65
N THR A 84 15.11 9.60 12.82
CA THR A 84 14.76 9.75 11.41
C THR A 84 14.97 8.44 10.64
N LEU A 85 16.08 7.72 10.88
CA LEU A 85 16.32 6.41 10.31
C LEU A 85 15.30 5.37 10.79
N ALA A 86 15.06 5.32 12.10
CA ALA A 86 14.09 4.38 12.70
C ALA A 86 12.68 4.61 12.15
N ALA A 87 12.24 5.87 12.05
CA ALA A 87 10.97 6.21 11.43
C ALA A 87 10.91 5.81 9.96
N GLY A 88 12.00 5.97 9.20
CA GLY A 88 12.07 5.52 7.81
C GLY A 88 11.94 4.01 7.66
N VAL A 89 12.61 3.24 8.51
CA VAL A 89 12.49 1.77 8.55
C VAL A 89 11.07 1.33 8.90
N LEU A 90 10.41 2.03 9.82
CA LEU A 90 9.02 1.74 10.21
C LEU A 90 8.01 2.16 9.14
N ALA A 91 8.28 3.23 8.40
CA ALA A 91 7.43 3.71 7.30
C ALA A 91 7.59 2.88 6.02
N TRP A 92 8.76 2.26 5.84
CA TRP A 92 9.12 1.49 4.66
C TRP A 92 8.03 0.53 4.13
N PRO A 93 7.43 -0.38 4.94
CA PRO A 93 6.38 -1.27 4.45
C PRO A 93 5.12 -0.58 3.94
N LEU A 94 4.95 0.71 4.17
CA LEU A 94 3.77 1.46 3.75
C LEU A 94 3.95 2.13 2.38
N VAL A 95 5.12 1.95 1.75
CA VAL A 95 5.49 2.44 0.41
C VAL A 95 5.66 1.24 -0.53
N ALA A 96 5.23 1.35 -1.79
CA ALA A 96 5.19 0.22 -2.73
C ALA A 96 5.92 0.46 -4.07
N ILE A 97 7.06 1.17 -4.08
CA ILE A 97 7.85 1.47 -5.28
C ILE A 97 8.29 0.20 -6.01
N ARG A 98 8.97 -0.73 -5.32
CA ARG A 98 9.55 -1.91 -5.97
C ARG A 98 8.49 -2.89 -6.44
N SER A 99 7.48 -3.12 -5.62
CA SER A 99 6.31 -3.94 -5.96
C SER A 99 5.65 -3.40 -7.24
N MET A 100 5.40 -2.10 -7.32
CA MET A 100 4.77 -1.49 -8.51
C MET A 100 5.60 -1.70 -9.77
N HIS A 101 6.91 -1.49 -9.67
CA HIS A 101 7.80 -1.74 -10.80
C HIS A 101 7.73 -3.20 -11.27
N GLN A 102 7.79 -4.15 -10.33
CA GLN A 102 7.76 -5.59 -10.65
C GLN A 102 6.49 -6.01 -11.39
N HIS A 103 5.32 -5.55 -10.93
CA HIS A 103 4.06 -5.92 -11.55
C HIS A 103 3.91 -5.36 -12.96
N VAL A 104 4.29 -4.08 -13.17
CA VAL A 104 4.20 -3.46 -14.51
C VAL A 104 5.26 -4.02 -15.46
N ALA A 105 6.48 -4.29 -14.97
CA ALA A 105 7.52 -4.94 -15.77
C ALA A 105 7.10 -6.35 -16.22
N ALA A 106 6.38 -7.09 -15.37
CA ALA A 106 5.84 -8.40 -15.72
C ALA A 106 4.80 -8.35 -16.85
N VAL A 107 4.11 -7.23 -17.05
CA VAL A 107 3.24 -7.01 -18.21
C VAL A 107 4.04 -6.55 -19.44
N ALA A 108 4.97 -5.61 -19.24
CA ALA A 108 5.74 -5.01 -20.33
C ALA A 108 6.61 -6.02 -21.08
N ALA A 109 7.22 -6.97 -20.37
CA ALA A 109 8.11 -7.98 -20.97
C ALA A 109 7.40 -8.86 -22.02
N PRO A 110 6.33 -9.61 -21.71
CA PRO A 110 5.61 -10.41 -22.70
C PRO A 110 4.95 -9.56 -23.79
N LEU A 111 4.47 -8.36 -23.45
CA LEU A 111 3.85 -7.46 -24.43
C LEU A 111 4.86 -7.01 -25.51
N THR A 112 6.10 -6.71 -25.09
CA THR A 112 7.18 -6.29 -26.00
C THR A 112 7.67 -7.45 -26.87
N SER A 113 7.59 -8.69 -26.39
CA SER A 113 7.94 -9.89 -27.17
C SER A 113 6.81 -10.41 -28.06
N GLY A 114 5.65 -9.73 -28.11
CA GLY A 114 4.47 -10.16 -28.88
C GLY A 114 3.67 -11.31 -28.25
N ASP A 115 3.95 -11.69 -27.00
CA ASP A 115 3.21 -12.69 -26.24
C ASP A 115 1.97 -12.07 -25.58
N LEU A 116 0.91 -11.90 -26.37
CA LEU A 116 -0.34 -11.35 -25.87
C LEU A 116 -1.02 -12.24 -24.80
N PRO A 117 -1.05 -13.58 -24.91
CA PRO A 117 -1.56 -14.44 -23.84
C PRO A 117 -0.82 -14.24 -22.51
N GLY A 118 0.51 -14.21 -22.53
CA GLY A 118 1.32 -13.95 -21.33
C GLY A 118 1.08 -12.55 -20.77
N ALA A 119 0.97 -11.53 -21.62
CA ALA A 119 0.68 -10.17 -21.18
C ALA A 119 -0.73 -10.02 -20.57
N ARG A 120 -1.73 -10.73 -21.12
CA ARG A 120 -3.08 -10.80 -20.55
C ARG A 120 -3.10 -11.49 -19.19
N GLN A 121 -2.30 -12.55 -19.02
CA GLN A 121 -2.16 -13.20 -17.73
C GLN A 121 -1.47 -12.29 -16.71
N ALA A 122 -0.40 -11.60 -17.09
CA ALA A 122 0.29 -10.69 -16.19
C ALA A 122 -0.60 -9.50 -15.79
N VAL A 123 -1.32 -8.90 -16.74
CA VAL A 123 -2.15 -7.72 -16.46
C VAL A 123 -3.36 -8.09 -15.59
N SER A 124 -3.86 -9.32 -15.65
CA SER A 124 -4.95 -9.82 -14.78
C SER A 124 -4.66 -9.68 -13.29
N MET A 125 -3.37 -9.68 -12.93
CA MET A 125 -2.92 -9.58 -11.54
C MET A 125 -2.98 -8.14 -11.01
N ILE A 126 -3.17 -7.13 -11.86
CA ILE A 126 -3.17 -5.71 -11.49
C ILE A 126 -4.39 -4.92 -11.96
N VAL A 127 -5.37 -5.58 -12.58
CA VAL A 127 -6.62 -4.94 -13.03
C VAL A 127 -7.82 -5.67 -12.44
N GLY A 128 -8.88 -4.93 -12.14
CA GLY A 128 -10.16 -5.52 -11.70
C GLY A 128 -11.08 -6.00 -12.84
N ARG A 129 -10.69 -5.82 -14.12
CA ARG A 129 -11.52 -6.14 -15.30
C ARG A 129 -11.05 -7.38 -16.04
N ASP A 130 -11.96 -8.05 -16.76
CA ASP A 130 -11.62 -9.24 -17.56
C ASP A 130 -10.60 -8.93 -18.68
N PRO A 131 -9.36 -9.46 -18.60
CA PRO A 131 -8.32 -9.20 -19.58
C PRO A 131 -8.47 -10.03 -20.86
N ALA A 132 -9.34 -11.05 -20.89
CA ALA A 132 -9.43 -12.00 -21.99
C ALA A 132 -9.79 -11.34 -23.33
N ARG A 133 -10.47 -10.18 -23.28
CA ARG A 133 -10.90 -9.41 -24.45
C ARG A 133 -9.95 -8.30 -24.87
N LEU A 134 -8.86 -8.06 -24.13
CA LEU A 134 -7.95 -6.94 -24.41
C LEU A 134 -6.97 -7.28 -25.53
N ASP A 135 -6.92 -6.47 -26.58
CA ASP A 135 -5.83 -6.51 -27.55
C ASP A 135 -4.53 -5.92 -26.96
N THR A 136 -3.46 -5.89 -27.73
CA THR A 136 -2.15 -5.36 -27.30
C THR A 136 -2.26 -3.94 -26.73
N ALA A 137 -3.01 -3.07 -27.42
CA ALA A 137 -3.24 -1.69 -26.96
C ALA A 137 -4.07 -1.65 -25.68
N GLY A 138 -5.09 -2.49 -25.57
CA GLY A 138 -5.92 -2.65 -24.37
C GLY A 138 -5.11 -3.11 -23.16
N VAL A 139 -4.19 -4.07 -23.34
CA VAL A 139 -3.29 -4.53 -22.27
C VAL A 139 -2.33 -3.42 -21.84
N ALA A 140 -1.69 -2.72 -22.78
CA ALA A 140 -0.81 -1.58 -22.49
C ALA A 140 -1.56 -0.49 -21.70
N ARG A 141 -2.75 -0.12 -22.17
CA ARG A 141 -3.61 0.88 -21.53
C ARG A 141 -3.99 0.45 -20.13
N ALA A 142 -4.42 -0.80 -19.95
CA ALA A 142 -4.80 -1.32 -18.64
C ALA A 142 -3.62 -1.29 -17.65
N ALA A 143 -2.43 -1.66 -18.09
CA ALA A 143 -1.24 -1.59 -17.25
C ALA A 143 -0.86 -0.16 -16.87
N VAL A 144 -0.98 0.80 -17.79
CA VAL A 144 -0.69 2.22 -17.52
C VAL A 144 -1.75 2.86 -16.62
N GLU A 145 -3.03 2.56 -16.83
CA GLU A 145 -4.13 2.99 -15.94
C GLU A 145 -3.89 2.48 -14.51
N SER A 146 -3.66 1.17 -14.35
CA SER A 146 -3.33 0.58 -13.05
C SER A 146 -2.04 1.14 -12.44
N LEU A 147 -1.00 1.39 -13.25
CA LEU A 147 0.23 2.02 -12.75
C LEU A 147 -0.04 3.41 -12.20
N ALA A 148 -0.81 4.23 -12.92
CA ALA A 148 -1.11 5.60 -12.51
C ALA A 148 -1.89 5.65 -11.19
N GLU A 149 -2.96 4.85 -11.09
CA GLU A 149 -3.78 4.71 -9.89
C GLU A 149 -2.94 4.21 -8.70
N ASN A 150 -2.24 3.10 -8.86
CA ASN A 150 -1.43 2.56 -7.77
C ASN A 150 -0.20 3.42 -7.42
N THR A 151 0.29 4.26 -8.34
CA THR A 151 1.35 5.24 -8.02
C THR A 151 0.82 6.33 -7.10
N SER A 152 -0.42 6.81 -7.33
CA SER A 152 -1.09 7.72 -6.41
C SER A 152 -1.17 7.10 -5.01
N ASP A 153 -1.71 5.89 -4.93
CA ASP A 153 -2.16 5.30 -3.65
C ASP A 153 -1.09 4.50 -2.91
N GLY A 154 -0.12 3.98 -3.66
CA GLY A 154 0.98 3.17 -3.14
C GLY A 154 2.27 3.95 -2.89
N ILE A 155 2.42 5.15 -3.46
CA ILE A 155 3.68 5.91 -3.39
C ILE A 155 3.41 7.37 -3.04
N VAL A 156 2.72 8.12 -3.89
CA VAL A 156 2.63 9.59 -3.77
C VAL A 156 1.88 10.00 -2.51
N ALA A 157 0.67 9.52 -2.31
CA ALA A 157 -0.15 9.90 -1.16
C ALA A 157 0.39 9.37 0.18
N PRO A 158 0.90 8.11 0.31
CA PRO A 158 1.60 7.67 1.51
C PRO A 158 2.78 8.56 1.88
N LEU A 159 3.64 8.91 0.91
CA LEU A 159 4.80 9.78 1.14
C LEU A 159 4.38 11.20 1.49
N PHE A 160 3.37 11.74 0.80
CA PHE A 160 2.82 13.07 1.09
C PHE A 160 2.36 13.16 2.55
N TRP A 161 1.50 12.24 2.99
CA TRP A 161 1.02 12.23 4.37
C TRP A 161 2.12 11.89 5.37
N GLY A 162 3.09 11.08 4.99
CA GLY A 162 4.30 10.81 5.77
C GLY A 162 5.18 12.06 5.97
N VAL A 163 5.28 12.95 4.97
CA VAL A 163 5.97 14.24 5.11
C VAL A 163 5.17 15.20 5.98
N VAL A 164 3.85 15.25 5.82
CA VAL A 164 2.96 16.17 6.56
C VAL A 164 2.88 15.81 8.04
N ALA A 165 2.72 14.53 8.37
CA ALA A 165 2.40 14.09 9.73
C ALA A 165 3.25 12.91 10.24
N GLY A 166 4.34 12.56 9.55
CA GLY A 166 5.25 11.50 9.98
C GLY A 166 4.63 10.10 9.91
N LEU A 167 5.07 9.21 10.80
CA LEU A 167 4.53 7.84 10.92
C LEU A 167 3.00 7.80 11.08
N PRO A 168 2.36 8.64 11.92
CA PRO A 168 0.90 8.72 11.99
C PRO A 168 0.23 9.02 10.66
N GLY A 169 0.78 9.95 9.88
CA GLY A 169 0.22 10.36 8.60
C GLY A 169 0.21 9.24 7.57
N ILE A 170 1.36 8.63 7.33
CA ILE A 170 1.48 7.52 6.37
C ILE A 170 0.65 6.30 6.80
N ALA A 171 0.62 5.98 8.11
CA ALA A 171 -0.14 4.85 8.64
C ALA A 171 -1.65 5.08 8.55
N ALA A 172 -2.13 6.27 8.90
CA ALA A 172 -3.54 6.62 8.78
C ALA A 172 -4.00 6.65 7.31
N TYR A 173 -3.19 7.24 6.42
CA TYR A 173 -3.48 7.19 4.99
C TYR A 173 -3.55 5.75 4.48
N LYS A 174 -2.58 4.89 4.86
CA LYS A 174 -2.61 3.50 4.41
C LYS A 174 -3.82 2.74 4.95
N ALA A 175 -4.26 3.03 6.17
CA ALA A 175 -5.50 2.50 6.72
C ALA A 175 -6.73 2.93 5.91
N ILE A 176 -6.83 4.22 5.55
CA ILE A 176 -7.89 4.76 4.68
C ILE A 176 -7.87 4.05 3.32
N ASN A 177 -6.71 3.97 2.68
CA ASN A 177 -6.57 3.32 1.37
C ASN A 177 -6.96 1.84 1.41
N THR A 178 -6.61 1.13 2.50
CA THR A 178 -6.96 -0.28 2.66
C THR A 178 -8.45 -0.50 2.96
N LEU A 179 -9.17 0.53 3.43
CA LEU A 179 -10.63 0.49 3.55
C LEU A 179 -11.35 0.69 2.20
N ASP A 180 -10.69 1.34 1.24
CA ASP A 180 -11.23 1.63 -0.10
C ASP A 180 -10.94 0.52 -1.11
N SER A 181 -9.82 -0.20 -0.93
CA SER A 181 -9.42 -1.38 -1.72
C SER A 181 -10.30 -2.60 -1.46
#